data_AF-A0A1J4Q0R6-F1
#
_entry.id   AF-A0A1J4Q0R6-F1
#
_cell.length_a   1.000
_cell.length_b   1.000
_cell.length_c   1.000
_cell.angle_alpha   90.00
_cell.angle_beta   90.00
_cell.angle_gamma   90.00
#
_symmetry.space_group_name_H-M   'P 1'
#
loop_
_entity.id
_entity.type
_entity.pdbx_description
1 polymer ?
#
loop_
_entity_poly.entity_id
_entity_poly.type
_entity_poly.pdbx_seq_one_letter_code
_entity_poly.pdbx_strand_id
1 'polypeptide(L)'
;MIAPRDRMPLPRRFFDRPVLQVAPDLFGRVPVRATPDGPISVRLTEVEAYDGPNDPGSHAYRGRTARNAVTFGEPGHVYVYATFGMSRRSA
;
A
#
# COMPACT_ATOMS: atom_id res chain seq x y z
N MET A 1 9.77 -19.18 11.19
CA MET A 1 9.80 -18.09 12.21
C MET A 1 10.45 -16.90 11.54
N ILE A 2 9.73 -15.80 11.33
CA ILE A 2 10.29 -14.57 10.73
C ILE A 2 11.18 -13.92 11.80
N ALA A 3 12.44 -13.62 11.49
CA ALA A 3 13.41 -13.17 12.48
C ALA A 3 13.11 -11.72 12.95
N PRO A 4 13.53 -11.28 14.15
CA PRO A 4 13.24 -9.93 14.66
C PRO A 4 13.74 -8.78 13.76
N ARG A 5 14.81 -9.00 12.98
CA ARG A 5 15.33 -8.02 12.00
C ARG A 5 14.38 -7.79 10.81
N ASP A 6 13.44 -8.70 10.56
CA ASP A 6 12.43 -8.57 9.50
C ASP A 6 11.25 -7.67 9.89
N ARG A 7 11.25 -7.08 11.09
CA ARG A 7 10.17 -6.19 11.58
C ARG A 7 10.49 -4.70 11.51
N MET A 8 11.65 -4.31 10.99
CA MET A 8 11.94 -2.89 10.84
C MET A 8 11.02 -2.25 9.80
N PRO A 9 10.33 -1.13 10.14
CA PRO A 9 9.56 -0.39 9.14
C PRO A 9 10.45 0.01 7.97
N LEU A 10 9.93 -0.17 6.76
CA LEU A 10 10.61 0.27 5.56
C LEU A 10 10.73 1.81 5.58
N PRO A 11 11.90 2.38 5.25
CA PRO A 11 12.08 3.83 5.25
C PRO A 11 11.30 4.46 4.09
N ARG A 12 10.92 5.74 4.18
CA ARG A 12 10.15 6.43 3.11
C ARG A 12 10.79 6.34 1.73
N ARG A 13 12.14 6.43 1.66
CA ARG A 13 12.92 6.25 0.43
C ARG A 13 12.70 4.90 -0.29
N PHE A 14 12.21 3.88 0.41
CA PHE A 14 11.83 2.62 -0.21
C PHE A 14 10.62 2.79 -1.15
N PHE A 15 9.67 3.64 -0.76
CA PHE A 15 8.45 3.91 -1.50
C PHE A 15 8.62 5.04 -2.53
N ASP A 16 9.61 5.90 -2.35
CA ASP A 16 9.97 7.01 -3.25
C ASP A 16 10.78 6.52 -4.47
N ARG A 17 10.18 5.62 -5.25
CA ARG A 17 10.75 4.99 -6.45
C ARG A 17 9.62 4.69 -7.44
N PRO A 18 9.91 4.44 -8.73
CA PRO A 18 8.90 4.04 -9.70
C PRO A 18 8.10 2.81 -9.22
N VAL A 19 6.77 2.83 -9.39
CA VAL A 19 5.87 1.79 -8.85
C VAL A 19 6.21 0.39 -9.38
N LEU A 20 6.68 0.30 -10.63
CA LEU A 20 7.11 -0.95 -11.27
C LEU A 20 8.38 -1.56 -10.62
N GLN A 21 9.15 -0.77 -9.86
CA GLN A 21 10.27 -1.26 -9.05
C GLN A 21 9.82 -1.59 -7.62
N VAL A 22 8.93 -0.78 -7.05
CA VAL A 22 8.46 -0.96 -5.66
C VAL A 22 7.59 -2.21 -5.52
N ALA A 23 6.70 -2.49 -6.47
CA ALA A 23 5.75 -3.60 -6.35
C ALA A 23 6.42 -4.98 -6.26
N PRO A 24 7.42 -5.34 -7.11
CA PRO A 24 8.18 -6.58 -6.93
C PRO A 24 8.93 -6.64 -5.59
N ASP A 25 9.50 -5.52 -5.12
CA ASP A 25 10.23 -5.46 -3.85
C ASP A 25 9.32 -5.58 -2.61
N LEU A 26 8.03 -5.29 -2.77
CA LEU A 26 6.99 -5.48 -1.75
C LEU A 26 6.52 -6.93 -1.64
N PHE A 27 6.70 -7.74 -2.69
CA PHE A 27 6.30 -9.14 -2.65
C PHE A 27 7.02 -9.89 -1.50
N GLY A 28 6.27 -10.68 -0.74
CA GLY A 28 6.79 -11.41 0.42
C GLY A 28 7.07 -10.58 1.66
N ARG A 29 6.95 -9.24 1.61
CA ARG A 29 7.06 -8.37 2.80
C ARG A 29 5.88 -8.58 3.74
N VAL A 30 6.04 -8.12 4.98
CA VAL A 30 5.10 -8.41 6.07
C VAL A 30 4.64 -7.10 6.72
N PRO A 31 3.53 -6.49 6.27
CA PRO A 31 2.87 -5.45 7.05
C PRO A 31 2.48 -5.97 8.44
N VAL A 32 2.69 -5.12 9.44
CA VAL A 32 2.37 -5.40 10.84
C VAL A 32 1.49 -4.29 11.37
N ARG A 33 0.36 -4.67 11.98
CA ARG A 33 -0.52 -3.76 12.71
C ARG A 33 -0.43 -4.08 14.19
N ALA A 34 -0.01 -3.11 15.00
CA ALA A 34 -0.11 -3.22 16.46
C ALA A 34 -1.58 -3.11 16.88
N THR A 35 -2.04 -4.02 17.74
CA THR A 35 -3.36 -3.95 18.39
C THR A 35 -3.20 -4.18 19.90
N PRO A 36 -4.22 -3.89 20.73
CA PRO A 36 -4.19 -4.18 22.17
C PRO A 36 -3.93 -5.65 22.51
N ASP A 37 -4.39 -6.58 21.67
CA ASP A 37 -4.25 -8.04 21.87
C ASP A 37 -2.91 -8.60 21.33
N GLY A 38 -2.10 -7.75 20.69
CA GLY A 38 -0.81 -8.11 20.10
C GLY A 38 -0.68 -7.75 18.60
N PRO A 39 0.49 -7.96 17.99
CA PRO A 39 0.71 -7.61 16.60
C PRO A 39 0.00 -8.59 15.64
N ILE A 40 -0.79 -8.05 14.71
CA ILE A 40 -1.29 -8.79 13.55
C ILE A 40 -0.26 -8.63 12.42
N SER A 41 0.21 -9.74 11.86
CA SER A 41 1.20 -9.76 10.77
C SER A 41 0.65 -10.54 9.60
N VAL A 42 0.77 -10.01 8.38
CA VAL A 42 0.31 -10.67 7.15
C VAL A 42 1.44 -10.66 6.14
N ARG A 43 1.74 -11.80 5.51
CA ARG A 43 2.69 -11.84 4.41
C ARG A 43 1.99 -11.46 3.11
N LEU A 44 2.54 -10.51 2.37
CA LEU A 44 2.07 -10.17 1.04
C LEU A 44 2.41 -11.32 0.08
N THR A 45 1.38 -11.96 -0.45
CA THR A 45 1.50 -13.03 -1.46
C THR A 45 1.16 -12.57 -2.87
N GLU A 46 0.65 -11.34 -3.00
CA GLU A 46 0.26 -10.73 -4.26
C GLU A 46 0.34 -9.21 -4.10
N VAL A 47 0.79 -8.53 -5.17
CA VAL A 47 0.91 -7.08 -5.24
C VAL A 47 0.66 -6.65 -6.69
N GLU A 48 -0.14 -5.61 -6.89
CA GLU A 48 -0.38 -4.99 -8.19
C GLU A 48 0.25 -3.59 -8.24
N ALA A 49 0.76 -3.22 -9.41
CA ALA A 49 1.30 -1.89 -9.67
C ALA A 49 0.33 -1.09 -10.54
N TYR A 50 0.04 0.15 -10.13
CA TYR A 50 -0.80 1.08 -10.88
C TYR A 50 0.02 2.32 -11.25
N ASP A 51 0.40 2.49 -12.52
CA ASP A 51 1.34 3.53 -13.00
C ASP A 51 0.69 4.90 -13.27
N GLY A 52 -0.18 5.30 -12.35
CA GLY A 52 -0.80 6.62 -12.34
C GLY A 52 -1.42 7.04 -13.69
N PRO A 53 -0.99 8.17 -14.29
CA PRO A 53 -1.54 8.68 -15.55
C PRO A 53 -1.22 7.80 -16.77
N ASN A 54 -0.26 6.88 -16.69
CA ASN A 54 0.11 5.98 -17.79
C ASN A 54 -0.72 4.68 -17.81
N ASP A 55 -1.53 4.46 -16.78
CA ASP A 55 -2.26 3.21 -16.58
C ASP A 55 -3.76 3.44 -16.51
N PRO A 56 -4.54 3.04 -17.54
CA PRO A 56 -6.00 3.14 -17.53
C PRO A 56 -6.70 2.44 -16.36
N GLY A 57 -6.06 1.47 -15.71
CA GLY A 57 -6.55 0.79 -14.52
C GLY A 57 -6.38 1.61 -13.23
N SER A 58 -5.54 2.64 -13.24
CA SER A 58 -5.24 3.45 -12.07
C SER A 58 -6.35 4.44 -11.74
N HIS A 59 -6.65 4.59 -10.45
CA HIS A 59 -7.50 5.68 -9.97
C HIS A 59 -6.94 7.08 -10.26
N ALA A 60 -5.65 7.21 -10.56
CA ALA A 60 -5.02 8.47 -10.94
C ALA A 60 -5.04 8.75 -12.45
N TYR A 61 -5.48 7.78 -13.28
CA TYR A 61 -5.49 7.90 -14.74
C TYR A 61 -6.22 9.15 -15.25
N ARG A 62 -7.41 9.42 -14.69
CA ARG A 62 -8.26 10.57 -15.07
C ARG A 62 -7.98 11.83 -14.25
N GLY A 63 -6.82 11.90 -13.61
CA GLY A 63 -6.41 13.03 -12.80
C GLY A 63 -6.96 13.02 -11.37
N ARG A 64 -6.72 14.14 -10.68
CA ARG A 64 -6.95 14.26 -9.24
C ARG A 64 -8.41 14.57 -8.90
N THR A 65 -8.89 13.89 -7.88
CA THR A 65 -10.19 14.11 -7.22
C THR A 65 -9.97 14.21 -5.71
N ALA A 66 -10.98 14.65 -4.96
CA ALA A 66 -10.91 14.63 -3.49
C ALA A 66 -10.64 13.21 -2.94
N ARG A 67 -11.20 12.17 -3.60
CA ARG A 67 -11.09 10.78 -3.17
C ARG A 67 -9.69 10.21 -3.37
N ASN A 68 -9.04 10.47 -4.50
CA ASN A 68 -7.73 9.89 -4.84
C ASN A 68 -6.56 10.84 -4.50
N ALA A 69 -6.80 11.98 -3.85
CA ALA A 69 -5.77 13.01 -3.61
C ALA A 69 -4.49 12.47 -2.95
N VAL A 70 -4.57 11.41 -2.15
CA VAL A 70 -3.43 10.73 -1.54
C VAL A 70 -2.45 10.17 -2.59
N THR A 71 -2.93 9.67 -3.73
CA THR A 71 -2.06 9.11 -4.79
C THR A 71 -1.29 10.18 -5.56
N PHE A 72 -1.56 11.46 -5.33
CA PHE A 72 -0.84 12.61 -5.91
C PHE A 72 0.06 13.33 -4.89
N GLY A 73 0.10 12.85 -3.65
CA GLY A 73 0.94 13.39 -2.59
C GLY A 73 2.28 12.67 -2.49
N GLU A 74 2.96 12.90 -1.37
CA GLU A 74 4.25 12.27 -1.06
C GLU A 74 4.17 10.73 -1.06
N PRO A 75 5.23 10.01 -1.49
CA PRO A 75 5.28 8.55 -1.40
C PRO A 75 5.24 8.01 0.04
N GLY A 76 4.76 6.77 0.19
CA GLY A 76 4.70 6.08 1.49
C GLY A 76 3.44 6.34 2.31
N HIS A 77 2.41 6.93 1.71
CA HIS A 77 1.07 7.06 2.30
C HIS A 77 0.14 5.93 1.85
N VAL A 78 -0.72 5.47 2.77
CA VAL A 78 -1.72 4.43 2.46
C VAL A 78 -3.00 5.10 1.94
N TYR A 79 -3.47 4.64 0.78
CA TYR A 79 -4.76 5.03 0.22
C TYR A 79 -5.76 3.86 0.32
N VAL A 80 -6.67 3.94 1.29
CA VAL A 80 -7.76 2.95 1.47
C VAL A 80 -9.07 3.54 0.98
N TYR A 81 -9.82 2.78 0.18
CA TYR A 81 -11.11 3.21 -0.34
C TYR A 81 -12.13 2.07 -0.31
N ALA A 82 -13.42 2.42 -0.27
CA ALA A 82 -14.49 1.45 -0.43
C ALA A 82 -14.76 1.18 -1.92
N THR A 83 -14.79 -0.09 -2.28
CA THR A 83 -15.19 -0.62 -3.59
C THR A 83 -16.57 -1.29 -3.46
N PHE A 84 -17.47 -1.00 -4.40
CA PHE A 84 -18.81 -1.61 -4.50
C PHE A 84 -19.67 -1.55 -3.22
N GLY A 85 -19.48 -0.53 -2.37
CA GLY A 85 -20.23 -0.38 -1.12
C GLY A 85 -19.94 -1.43 -0.04
N MET A 86 -19.02 -2.37 -0.27
CA MET A 86 -18.78 -3.53 0.61
C MET A 86 -17.58 -3.37 1.55
N SER A 87 -16.66 -2.46 1.27
CA SER A 87 -15.38 -2.34 2.00
C SER A 87 -15.33 -1.14 2.94
N ARG A 88 -16.25 -1.13 3.90
CA ARG A 88 -15.97 -0.65 5.26
C ARG A 88 -17.01 -1.27 6.20
N ARG A 89 -16.65 -2.37 6.85
CA ARG A 89 -17.28 -2.70 8.14
C ARG A 89 -16.38 -2.08 9.19
N SER A 90 -16.76 -0.89 9.66
CA SER A 90 -16.31 -0.41 10.96
C SER A 90 -16.87 -1.38 12.00
N ALA A 91 -15.98 -2.00 12.77
CA ALA A 91 -16.29 -2.43 14.13
C ALA A 91 -15.83 -1.31 15.06
#